data_AF-A0A1V5WSD8-F1
#
_entry.id   AF-A0A1V5WSD8-F1
#
_cell.length_a   1.000
_cell.length_b   1.000
_cell.length_c   1.000
_cell.angle_alpha   90.00
_cell.angle_beta   90.00
_cell.angle_gamma   90.00
#
_symmetry.space_group_name_H-M   'P 1'
#
loop_
_entity.id
_entity.type
_entity.pdbx_description
1 polymer ?
#
loop_
_entity_poly.entity_id
_entity_poly.type
_entity_poly.pdbx_seq_one_letter_code
_entity_poly.pdbx_strand_id
1 'polypeptide(L)'
;MDDQFNNTSLSEAHRQLLERDEADSKISNTNKQDLIAKGLVQIPPKRVINIDTGSVVGISNVVDEIVKALRDNEKIIAIDGLSGVGKSSTAKALREELSALSFSFGEVFRLLCYLEMVRGEKNHQNNLEQSAYVLTENSLDLHYQDVDVAHHLSKHINNPDFSCLVPEVAANNQALVIEFMAKEIEKVANQCNQKIILEGRDFTLDFLPCDLRVKLRADSIIRAKRRLSQSFD
;
A
#
# COMPACT_ATOMS: atom_id res chain seq x y z
N MET A 1 -20.51 30.39 -16.56
CA MET A 1 -19.04 30.46 -16.56
C MET A 1 -18.44 29.32 -15.75
N ASP A 2 -19.09 28.86 -14.68
CA ASP A 2 -18.63 27.72 -13.87
C ASP A 2 -18.53 26.38 -14.63
N ASP A 3 -19.48 26.06 -15.52
CA ASP A 3 -19.46 24.78 -16.25
C ASP A 3 -18.31 24.63 -17.27
N GLN A 4 -17.84 25.73 -17.86
CA GLN A 4 -16.70 25.70 -18.79
C GLN A 4 -15.36 25.57 -18.05
N PHE A 5 -15.25 26.22 -16.88
CA PHE A 5 -14.06 26.14 -16.04
C PHE A 5 -13.90 24.73 -15.45
N ASN A 6 -15.02 24.13 -14.98
CA ASN A 6 -15.04 22.80 -14.38
C ASN A 6 -14.79 21.67 -15.41
N ASN A 7 -15.26 21.84 -16.64
CA ASN A 7 -14.97 20.88 -17.73
C ASN A 7 -13.51 20.96 -18.20
N THR A 8 -12.94 22.16 -18.24
CA THR A 8 -11.53 22.35 -18.63
C THR A 8 -10.59 21.74 -17.59
N SER A 9 -10.82 22.01 -16.29
CA SER A 9 -10.03 21.43 -15.19
C SER A 9 -10.16 19.91 -15.09
N LEU A 10 -11.35 19.35 -15.35
CA LEU A 10 -11.55 17.91 -15.39
C LEU A 10 -10.80 17.25 -16.56
N SER A 11 -10.82 17.87 -17.75
CA SER A 11 -10.11 17.33 -18.91
C SER A 11 -8.59 17.32 -18.71
N GLU A 12 -8.05 18.37 -18.10
CA GLU A 12 -6.63 18.46 -17.77
C GLU A 12 -6.23 17.45 -16.70
N ALA A 13 -7.03 17.34 -15.62
CA ALA A 13 -6.80 16.37 -14.56
C ALA A 13 -6.90 14.93 -15.08
N HIS A 14 -7.83 14.66 -16.00
CA HIS A 14 -7.99 13.35 -16.64
C HIS A 14 -6.78 13.01 -17.51
N ARG A 15 -6.31 13.95 -18.34
CA ARG A 15 -5.10 13.76 -19.16
C ARG A 15 -3.85 13.52 -18.30
N GLN A 16 -3.61 14.35 -17.28
CA GLN A 16 -2.49 14.19 -16.35
C GLN A 16 -2.56 12.84 -15.61
N LEU A 17 -3.76 12.40 -15.25
CA LEU A 17 -3.97 11.11 -14.60
C LEU A 17 -3.61 9.94 -15.54
N LEU A 18 -4.01 10.00 -16.82
CA LEU A 18 -3.65 8.97 -17.80
C LEU A 18 -2.15 8.93 -18.07
N GLU A 19 -1.50 10.09 -18.25
CA GLU A 19 -0.04 10.20 -18.42
C GLU A 19 0.69 9.60 -17.21
N ARG A 20 0.18 9.87 -16.00
CA ARG A 20 0.73 9.30 -14.76
C ARG A 20 0.52 7.80 -14.64
N ASP A 21 -0.68 7.29 -14.97
CA ASP A 21 -0.96 5.85 -14.93
C ASP A 21 -0.04 5.08 -15.90
N GLU A 22 0.22 5.63 -17.08
CA GLU A 22 1.16 5.04 -18.04
C GLU A 22 2.61 5.04 -17.52
N ALA A 23 3.04 6.17 -16.95
CA ALA A 23 4.36 6.27 -16.32
C ALA A 23 4.52 5.29 -15.14
N ASP A 24 3.52 5.23 -14.26
CA ASP A 24 3.48 4.30 -13.12
C ASP A 24 3.51 2.84 -13.60
N SER A 25 2.82 2.50 -14.70
CA SER A 25 2.85 1.15 -15.29
C SER A 25 4.22 0.79 -15.87
N LYS A 26 4.90 1.72 -16.55
CA LYS A 26 6.26 1.49 -17.07
C LYS A 26 7.25 1.27 -15.92
N ILE A 27 7.18 2.12 -14.89
CA ILE A 27 8.00 2.00 -13.68
C ILE A 27 7.72 0.67 -12.98
N SER A 28 6.45 0.28 -12.84
CA SER A 28 6.03 -1.00 -12.24
C SER A 28 6.66 -2.20 -12.97
N ASN A 29 6.63 -2.21 -14.31
CA ASN A 29 7.24 -3.27 -15.11
C ASN A 29 8.77 -3.31 -14.96
N THR A 30 9.45 -2.17 -15.04
CA THR A 30 10.90 -2.09 -14.86
C THR A 30 11.31 -2.57 -13.46
N ASN A 31 10.65 -2.04 -12.42
CA ASN A 31 10.91 -2.45 -11.03
C ASN A 31 10.72 -3.96 -10.85
N LYS A 32 9.70 -4.54 -11.49
CA LYS A 32 9.45 -5.97 -11.41
C LYS A 32 10.58 -6.78 -12.05
N GLN A 33 11.11 -6.35 -13.19
CA GLN A 33 12.26 -6.98 -13.84
C GLN A 33 13.52 -6.87 -12.97
N ASP A 34 13.76 -5.70 -12.38
CA ASP A 34 14.90 -5.47 -11.50
C ASP A 34 14.84 -6.34 -10.24
N LEU A 35 13.66 -6.50 -9.65
CA LEU A 35 13.45 -7.39 -8.50
C LEU A 35 13.72 -8.85 -8.85
N ILE A 36 13.26 -9.31 -10.01
CA ILE A 36 13.58 -10.67 -10.51
C ILE A 36 15.08 -10.82 -10.74
N ALA A 37 15.75 -9.82 -11.33
CA ALA A 37 17.19 -9.84 -11.55
C ALA A 37 17.99 -9.87 -10.23
N LYS A 38 17.44 -9.30 -9.15
CA LYS A 38 17.97 -9.39 -7.79
C LYS A 38 17.68 -10.74 -7.10
N GLY A 39 17.03 -11.67 -7.78
CA GLY A 39 16.77 -13.04 -7.30
C GLY A 39 15.42 -13.25 -6.63
N LEU A 40 14.55 -12.23 -6.57
CA LEU A 40 13.22 -12.40 -6.00
C LEU A 40 12.32 -13.21 -6.93
N VAL A 41 11.57 -14.14 -6.34
CA VAL A 41 10.63 -15.01 -7.06
C VAL A 41 9.22 -14.43 -6.96
N GLN A 42 8.55 -14.28 -8.10
CA GLN A 42 7.15 -13.87 -8.13
C GLN A 42 6.26 -14.96 -7.55
N ILE A 43 5.32 -14.56 -6.70
CA ILE A 43 4.37 -15.43 -6.04
C ILE A 43 2.97 -15.04 -6.51
N PRO A 44 2.32 -15.84 -7.39
CA PRO A 44 0.98 -15.52 -7.82
C PRO A 44 -0.02 -15.64 -6.66
N PRO A 45 -1.04 -14.76 -6.58
CA PRO A 45 -2.10 -14.90 -5.60
C PRO A 45 -2.89 -16.20 -5.82
N LYS A 46 -3.37 -16.84 -4.75
CA LYS A 46 -4.19 -18.05 -4.87
C LYS A 46 -5.54 -17.75 -5.54
N ARG A 47 -6.12 -16.59 -5.27
CA ARG A 47 -7.34 -16.10 -5.91
C ARG A 47 -7.28 -14.60 -6.15
N VAL A 48 -7.92 -14.16 -7.22
CA VAL A 48 -8.10 -12.75 -7.57
C VAL A 48 -9.58 -12.44 -7.70
N ILE A 49 -10.03 -11.33 -7.12
CA ILE A 49 -11.33 -10.74 -7.40
C ILE A 49 -11.15 -9.31 -7.89
N ASN A 50 -12.10 -8.82 -8.69
CA ASN A 50 -12.11 -7.45 -9.17
C ASN A 50 -13.36 -6.76 -8.66
N ILE A 51 -13.21 -5.57 -8.10
CA ILE A 51 -14.32 -4.75 -7.64
C ILE A 51 -14.25 -3.41 -8.36
N ASP A 52 -15.30 -3.09 -9.09
CA ASP A 52 -15.46 -1.78 -9.72
C ASP A 52 -16.02 -0.78 -8.71
N THR A 53 -15.17 0.06 -8.15
CA THR A 53 -15.53 1.10 -7.19
C THR A 53 -16.19 2.31 -7.85
N GLY A 54 -16.29 2.36 -9.18
CA GLY A 54 -17.16 3.29 -9.90
C GLY A 54 -18.63 2.85 -9.83
N SER A 55 -18.87 1.54 -9.87
CA SER A 55 -20.21 0.93 -9.79
C SER A 55 -20.64 0.69 -8.34
N VAL A 56 -19.73 0.17 -7.50
CA VAL A 56 -19.95 0.00 -6.06
C VAL A 56 -19.55 1.29 -5.34
N VAL A 57 -20.54 2.16 -5.14
CA VAL A 57 -20.33 3.47 -4.52
C VAL A 57 -20.32 3.33 -3.00
N GLY A 58 -19.28 3.86 -2.36
CA GLY A 58 -19.12 3.90 -0.89
C GLY A 58 -18.19 2.82 -0.36
N ILE A 59 -17.30 3.21 0.56
CA ILE A 59 -16.27 2.32 1.12
C ILE A 59 -16.91 1.12 1.83
N SER A 60 -17.98 1.33 2.60
CA SER A 60 -18.70 0.25 3.30
C SER A 60 -19.23 -0.80 2.32
N ASN A 61 -19.84 -0.39 1.21
CA ASN A 61 -20.34 -1.33 0.20
C ASN A 61 -19.20 -2.12 -0.46
N VAL A 62 -18.05 -1.48 -0.72
CA VAL A 62 -16.86 -2.17 -1.24
C VAL A 62 -16.35 -3.20 -0.21
N VAL A 63 -16.31 -2.85 1.06
CA VAL A 63 -15.92 -3.77 2.14
C VAL A 63 -16.88 -4.94 2.23
N ASP A 64 -18.20 -4.71 2.19
CA ASP A 64 -19.21 -5.77 2.21
C ASP A 64 -19.02 -6.77 1.06
N GLU A 65 -18.73 -6.29 -0.15
CA GLU A 65 -18.46 -7.17 -1.30
C GLU A 65 -17.18 -8.00 -1.10
N ILE A 66 -16.14 -7.42 -0.49
CA ILE A 66 -14.92 -8.18 -0.14
C ILE A 66 -15.23 -9.26 0.89
N VAL A 67 -15.96 -8.91 1.96
CA VAL A 67 -16.31 -9.82 3.06
C VAL A 67 -17.19 -10.96 2.55
N LYS A 68 -18.22 -10.68 1.74
CA LYS A 68 -19.06 -11.72 1.10
C LYS A 68 -18.26 -12.66 0.20
N ALA A 69 -17.24 -12.13 -0.47
CA ALA A 69 -16.40 -12.91 -1.36
C ALA A 69 -15.34 -13.73 -0.61
N LEU A 70 -14.98 -13.36 0.62
CA LEU A 70 -13.90 -13.98 1.41
C LEU A 70 -14.25 -15.41 1.82
N ARG A 71 -13.27 -16.32 1.73
CA ARG A 71 -13.41 -17.71 2.21
C ARG A 71 -12.76 -17.86 3.58
N ASP A 72 -13.29 -18.76 4.41
CA ASP A 72 -12.82 -18.98 5.79
C ASP A 72 -11.31 -19.28 5.87
N ASN A 73 -10.79 -20.03 4.90
CA ASN A 73 -9.38 -20.42 4.84
C ASN A 73 -8.44 -19.35 4.26
N GLU A 74 -8.95 -18.24 3.72
CA GLU A 74 -8.13 -17.16 3.16
C GLU A 74 -7.71 -16.21 4.28
N LYS A 75 -6.41 -16.13 4.57
CA LYS A 75 -5.87 -15.36 5.70
C LYS A 75 -5.20 -14.07 5.27
N ILE A 76 -4.39 -14.13 4.21
CA ILE A 76 -3.63 -12.98 3.71
C ILE A 76 -4.34 -12.36 2.52
N ILE A 77 -4.80 -11.12 2.67
CA ILE A 77 -5.62 -10.38 1.72
C ILE A 77 -4.84 -9.16 1.26
N ALA A 78 -4.53 -9.07 -0.03
CA ALA A 78 -3.82 -7.94 -0.62
C ALA A 78 -4.79 -7.02 -1.36
N ILE A 79 -4.75 -5.71 -1.07
CA ILE A 79 -5.57 -4.71 -1.75
C ILE A 79 -4.72 -3.99 -2.80
N ASP A 80 -5.12 -4.10 -4.05
CA ASP A 80 -4.42 -3.58 -5.23
C ASP A 80 -5.33 -2.68 -6.07
N GLY A 81 -4.75 -1.77 -6.84
CA GLY A 81 -5.47 -0.83 -7.70
C GLY A 81 -4.70 0.46 -8.00
N LEU A 82 -5.17 1.22 -8.98
CA LEU A 82 -4.56 2.50 -9.37
C LEU A 82 -4.79 3.61 -8.33
N SER A 83 -4.14 4.75 -8.49
CA SER A 83 -4.43 5.89 -7.64
C SER A 83 -5.87 6.40 -7.84
N GLY A 84 -6.52 6.81 -6.75
CA GLY A 84 -7.90 7.34 -6.79
C GLY A 84 -9.02 6.28 -6.77
N VAL A 85 -8.70 4.99 -6.67
CA VAL A 85 -9.72 3.91 -6.55
C VAL A 85 -10.23 3.68 -5.12
N GLY A 86 -9.60 4.30 -4.11
CA GLY A 86 -9.99 4.14 -2.70
C GLY A 86 -9.25 3.05 -1.92
N LYS A 87 -8.06 2.61 -2.36
CA LYS A 87 -7.28 1.52 -1.73
C LYS A 87 -7.08 1.68 -0.22
N SER A 88 -6.39 2.72 0.23
CA SER A 88 -6.04 2.88 1.65
C SER A 88 -7.28 3.03 2.53
N SER A 89 -8.31 3.74 2.05
CA SER A 89 -9.61 3.84 2.72
C SER A 89 -10.30 2.48 2.84
N THR A 90 -10.27 1.68 1.78
CA THR A 90 -10.84 0.31 1.78
C THR A 90 -10.05 -0.62 2.68
N ALA A 91 -8.72 -0.58 2.63
CA ALA A 91 -7.85 -1.39 3.49
C ALA A 91 -8.07 -1.06 4.97
N LYS A 92 -8.18 0.23 5.31
CA LYS A 92 -8.49 0.67 6.68
C LYS A 92 -9.84 0.16 7.15
N ALA A 93 -10.89 0.36 6.36
CA ALA A 93 -12.24 -0.06 6.71
C ALA A 93 -12.36 -1.59 6.80
N LEU A 94 -11.74 -2.33 5.87
CA LEU A 94 -11.71 -3.79 5.89
C LEU A 94 -10.95 -4.33 7.11
N ARG A 95 -9.87 -3.66 7.52
CA ARG A 95 -9.12 -4.01 8.73
C ARG A 95 -9.99 -3.88 9.98
N GLU A 96 -10.75 -2.80 10.08
CA GLU A 96 -11.68 -2.55 11.19
C GLU A 96 -12.82 -3.59 11.19
N GLU A 97 -13.45 -3.82 10.04
CA GLU A 97 -14.55 -4.79 9.89
C GLU A 97 -14.14 -6.22 10.28
N LEU A 98 -12.96 -6.65 9.85
CA LEU A 98 -12.47 -8.01 10.08
C LEU A 98 -11.67 -8.17 11.38
N SER A 99 -11.48 -7.09 12.16
CA SER A 99 -10.50 -7.07 13.27
C SER A 99 -9.14 -7.64 12.84
N ALA A 100 -8.71 -7.28 11.63
CA ALA A 100 -7.54 -7.80 10.97
C ALA A 100 -6.27 -7.03 11.34
N LEU A 101 -5.12 -7.66 11.12
CA LEU A 101 -3.82 -7.01 11.18
C LEU A 101 -3.49 -6.40 9.82
N SER A 102 -2.63 -5.37 9.79
CA SER A 102 -2.23 -4.74 8.52
C SER A 102 -0.74 -4.55 8.42
N PHE A 103 -0.21 -4.80 7.23
CA PHE A 103 1.16 -4.52 6.84
C PHE A 103 1.15 -3.41 5.77
N SER A 104 1.90 -2.34 5.99
CA SER A 104 2.01 -1.23 5.04
C SER A 104 3.45 -0.99 4.63
N PHE A 105 3.75 -1.20 3.35
CA PHE A 105 5.07 -0.85 2.80
C PHE A 105 5.40 0.63 2.98
N GLY A 106 4.37 1.49 2.95
CA GLY A 106 4.52 2.92 3.13
C GLY A 106 5.08 3.29 4.50
N GLU A 107 4.74 2.52 5.55
CA GLU A 107 5.26 2.72 6.90
C GLU A 107 6.76 2.38 6.97
N VAL A 108 7.15 1.22 6.41
CA VAL A 108 8.55 0.78 6.38
C VAL A 108 9.43 1.76 5.59
N PHE A 109 8.98 2.22 4.41
CA PHE A 109 9.78 3.19 3.64
C PHE A 109 9.89 4.55 4.33
N ARG A 110 8.87 4.98 5.06
CA ARG A 110 8.95 6.21 5.87
C ARG A 110 9.90 6.04 7.05
N LEU A 111 9.93 4.88 7.70
CA LEU A 111 10.96 4.58 8.70
C LEU A 111 12.36 4.70 8.08
N LEU A 112 12.64 4.01 6.97
CA LEU A 112 13.97 4.04 6.35
C LEU A 112 14.38 5.45 5.93
N CYS A 113 13.46 6.21 5.36
CA CYS A 113 13.69 7.61 4.99
C CYS A 113 14.00 8.47 6.23
N TYR A 114 13.39 8.18 7.39
CA TYR A 114 13.56 8.96 8.60
C TYR A 114 14.93 8.69 9.19
N LEU A 115 15.30 7.40 9.26
CA LEU A 115 16.60 6.96 9.73
C LEU A 115 17.71 7.59 8.88
N GLU A 116 17.57 7.61 7.55
CA GLU A 116 18.55 8.23 6.67
C GLU A 116 18.59 9.76 6.81
N MET A 117 17.45 10.44 6.67
CA MET A 117 17.44 11.90 6.51
C MET A 117 17.58 12.65 7.83
N VAL A 118 17.07 12.08 8.93
CA VAL A 118 17.07 12.73 10.25
C VAL A 118 18.19 12.20 11.14
N ARG A 119 18.44 10.88 11.11
CA ARG A 119 19.46 10.24 11.98
C ARG A 119 20.79 9.98 11.27
N GLY A 120 20.87 10.12 9.94
CA GLY A 120 22.08 9.83 9.16
C GLY A 120 22.38 8.33 9.02
N GLU A 121 21.42 7.46 9.37
CA GLU A 121 21.57 6.00 9.38
C GLU A 121 21.25 5.41 8.00
N LYS A 122 22.28 5.34 7.14
CA LYS A 122 22.16 4.91 5.73
C LYS A 122 22.26 3.40 5.49
N ASN A 123 22.59 2.61 6.52
CA ASN A 123 22.66 1.15 6.37
C ASN A 123 21.25 0.55 6.53
N HIS A 124 20.45 0.61 5.46
CA HIS A 124 19.07 0.15 5.50
C HIS A 124 18.91 -1.34 5.81
N GLN A 125 19.88 -2.20 5.41
CA GLN A 125 19.88 -3.61 5.77
C GLN A 125 19.93 -3.77 7.31
N ASN A 126 20.92 -3.17 7.96
CA ASN A 126 21.03 -3.19 9.42
C ASN A 126 19.81 -2.56 10.09
N ASN A 127 19.25 -1.49 9.52
CA ASN A 127 18.07 -0.85 10.07
C ASN A 127 16.85 -1.78 10.06
N LEU A 128 16.65 -2.55 8.97
CA LEU A 128 15.59 -3.55 8.88
C LEU A 128 15.85 -4.75 9.79
N GLU A 129 17.09 -5.17 10.00
CA GLU A 129 17.46 -6.21 10.97
C GLU A 129 17.12 -5.81 12.42
N GLN A 130 17.18 -4.52 12.72
CA GLN A 130 16.74 -3.94 14.00
C GLN A 130 15.25 -3.59 14.03
N SER A 131 14.53 -3.80 12.93
CA SER A 131 13.10 -3.56 12.85
C SER A 131 12.33 -4.87 13.03
N ALA A 132 11.14 -4.79 13.59
CA ALA A 132 10.24 -5.93 13.71
C ALA A 132 8.80 -5.48 13.78
N TYR A 133 7.88 -6.30 13.31
CA TYR A 133 6.47 -6.14 13.65
C TYR A 133 6.20 -6.82 14.99
N VAL A 134 5.57 -6.07 15.91
CA VAL A 134 5.22 -6.52 17.26
C VAL A 134 3.72 -6.70 17.33
N LEU A 135 3.29 -7.95 17.56
CA LEU A 135 1.90 -8.29 17.75
C LEU A 135 1.51 -8.11 19.21
N THR A 136 0.53 -7.26 19.47
CA THR A 136 -0.13 -7.13 20.78
C THR A 136 -1.52 -7.78 20.71
N GLU A 137 -2.28 -7.75 21.81
CA GLU A 137 -3.65 -8.30 21.83
C GLU A 137 -4.57 -7.65 20.79
N ASN A 138 -4.34 -6.36 20.44
CA ASN A 138 -5.26 -5.58 19.63
C ASN A 138 -4.62 -4.89 18.41
N SER A 139 -3.29 -4.97 18.24
CA SER A 139 -2.57 -4.25 17.19
C SER A 139 -1.36 -5.02 16.68
N LEU A 140 -0.92 -4.65 15.48
CA LEU A 140 0.35 -5.05 14.93
C LEU A 140 1.08 -3.77 14.52
N ASP A 141 2.16 -3.46 15.21
CA ASP A 141 2.86 -2.19 15.06
C ASP A 141 4.29 -2.42 14.59
N LEU A 142 4.78 -1.56 13.70
CA LEU A 142 6.18 -1.58 13.28
C LEU A 142 7.04 -0.94 14.37
N HIS A 143 8.03 -1.68 14.85
CA HIS A 143 9.03 -1.20 15.78
C HIS A 143 10.38 -1.06 15.09
N TYR A 144 11.13 -0.04 15.48
CA TYR A 144 12.57 0.06 15.26
C TYR A 144 13.26 -0.01 16.61
N GLN A 145 14.06 -1.04 16.83
CA GLN A 145 14.55 -1.41 18.15
C GLN A 145 13.34 -1.61 19.10
N ASP A 146 13.32 -0.94 20.26
CA ASP A 146 12.23 -1.04 21.23
C ASP A 146 11.16 0.06 21.05
N VAL A 147 11.17 0.78 19.93
CA VAL A 147 10.39 2.00 19.73
C VAL A 147 9.32 1.80 18.66
N ASP A 148 8.06 2.05 19.02
CA ASP A 148 6.93 2.10 18.07
C ASP A 148 7.12 3.28 17.08
N VAL A 149 7.22 2.94 15.80
CA VAL A 149 7.44 3.87 14.71
C VAL A 149 6.27 4.85 14.57
N ALA A 150 5.04 4.37 14.59
CA ALA A 150 3.87 5.21 14.41
C ALA A 150 3.77 6.23 15.56
N HIS A 151 3.99 5.79 16.80
CA HIS A 151 3.95 6.69 17.96
C HIS A 151 5.06 7.73 17.93
N HIS A 152 6.31 7.31 17.78
CA HIS A 152 7.47 8.18 17.96
C HIS A 152 7.81 9.03 16.74
N LEU A 153 7.53 8.53 15.54
CA LEU A 153 7.94 9.18 14.30
C LEU A 153 6.79 9.91 13.60
N SER A 154 5.57 9.85 14.14
CA SER A 154 4.36 10.53 13.62
C SER A 154 4.58 11.99 13.20
N LYS A 155 5.36 12.75 13.98
CA LYS A 155 5.65 14.17 13.68
C LYS A 155 6.53 14.39 12.45
N HIS A 156 7.39 13.42 12.12
CA HIS A 156 8.30 13.49 10.97
C HIS A 156 7.72 12.78 9.75
N ILE A 157 7.11 11.61 9.96
CA ILE A 157 6.56 10.72 8.92
C ILE A 157 5.36 11.34 8.18
N ASN A 158 4.62 12.24 8.84
CA ASN A 158 3.51 12.98 8.25
C ASN A 158 3.91 14.37 7.70
N ASN A 159 5.20 14.74 7.78
CA ASN A 159 5.66 16.01 7.24
C ASN A 159 5.67 15.95 5.68
N PRO A 160 5.07 16.92 4.97
CA PRO A 160 5.10 16.98 3.50
C PRO A 160 6.50 17.02 2.90
N ASP A 161 7.43 17.78 3.50
CA ASP A 161 8.83 17.90 3.04
C ASP A 161 9.57 16.57 3.15
N PHE A 162 9.16 15.75 4.11
CA PHE A 162 9.70 14.41 4.26
C PHE A 162 9.06 13.42 3.26
N SER A 163 7.76 13.58 3.01
CA SER A 163 6.99 12.71 2.11
C SER A 163 7.48 12.77 0.67
N CYS A 164 8.13 13.86 0.23
CA CYS A 164 8.68 13.97 -1.12
C CYS A 164 9.99 13.16 -1.31
N LEU A 165 10.67 12.79 -0.23
CA LEU A 165 11.93 12.00 -0.26
C LEU A 165 11.68 10.49 -0.23
N VAL A 166 10.55 10.05 0.33
CA VAL A 166 10.17 8.63 0.45
C VAL A 166 10.25 7.87 -0.90
N PRO A 167 9.81 8.41 -2.06
CA PRO A 167 9.92 7.71 -3.33
C PRO A 167 11.36 7.34 -3.73
N GLU A 168 12.33 8.22 -3.44
CA GLU A 168 13.75 7.98 -3.76
C GLU A 168 14.31 6.82 -2.91
N VAL A 169 14.08 6.86 -1.60
CA VAL A 169 14.46 5.77 -0.69
C VAL A 169 13.76 4.47 -1.08
N ALA A 170 12.48 4.54 -1.44
CA ALA A 170 11.72 3.37 -1.85
C ALA A 170 12.26 2.75 -3.14
N ALA A 171 12.63 3.54 -4.14
CA ALA A 171 13.15 3.03 -5.42
C ALA A 171 14.41 2.16 -5.24
N ASN A 172 15.29 2.56 -4.32
CA ASN A 172 16.56 1.86 -4.09
C ASN A 172 16.44 0.63 -3.17
N ASN A 173 15.40 0.58 -2.33
CA ASN A 173 15.29 -0.39 -1.24
C ASN A 173 14.14 -1.41 -1.39
N GLN A 174 13.51 -1.52 -2.57
CA GLN A 174 12.37 -2.44 -2.80
C GLN A 174 12.65 -3.89 -2.41
N ALA A 175 13.77 -4.46 -2.87
CA ALA A 175 14.13 -5.86 -2.62
C ALA A 175 14.25 -6.14 -1.11
N LEU A 176 15.03 -5.29 -0.42
CA LEU A 176 15.25 -5.36 1.03
C LEU A 176 13.93 -5.31 1.81
N VAL A 177 13.05 -4.38 1.46
CA VAL A 177 11.76 -4.25 2.14
C VAL A 177 10.83 -5.43 1.83
N ILE A 178 10.82 -5.96 0.61
CA ILE A 178 10.02 -7.15 0.28
C ILE A 178 10.48 -8.36 1.11
N GLU A 179 11.78 -8.59 1.23
CA GLU A 179 12.34 -9.68 2.03
C GLU A 179 11.98 -9.55 3.52
N PHE A 180 12.13 -8.34 4.08
CA PHE A 180 11.70 -8.02 5.44
C PHE A 180 10.21 -8.28 5.65
N MET A 181 9.35 -7.80 4.74
CA MET A 181 7.91 -7.95 4.82
C MET A 181 7.49 -9.41 4.70
N ALA A 182 8.09 -10.18 3.79
CA ALA A 182 7.80 -11.61 3.64
C ALA A 182 8.06 -12.38 4.94
N LYS A 183 9.20 -12.13 5.57
CA LYS A 183 9.58 -12.72 6.86
C LYS A 183 8.61 -12.37 7.98
N GLU A 184 8.28 -11.07 8.13
CA GLU A 184 7.39 -10.64 9.21
C GLU A 184 5.94 -11.07 8.98
N ILE A 185 5.45 -11.10 7.75
CA ILE A 185 4.13 -11.64 7.41
C ILE A 185 4.05 -13.13 7.76
N GLU A 186 5.06 -13.93 7.39
CA GLU A 186 5.11 -15.35 7.73
C GLU A 186 5.12 -15.57 9.25
N LYS A 187 5.97 -14.83 9.97
CA LYS A 187 6.05 -14.87 11.44
C LYS A 187 4.69 -14.57 12.08
N VAL A 188 4.05 -13.47 11.71
CA VAL A 188 2.74 -13.07 12.27
C VAL A 188 1.63 -14.04 11.88
N ALA A 189 1.65 -14.52 10.63
CA ALA A 189 0.71 -15.53 10.17
C ALA A 189 0.85 -16.87 10.92
N ASN A 190 2.01 -17.17 11.50
CA ASN A 190 2.20 -18.37 12.34
C ASN A 190 1.87 -18.14 13.83
N GLN A 191 1.76 -16.89 14.28
CA GLN A 191 1.54 -16.54 15.69
C GLN A 191 0.08 -16.38 16.10
N CYS A 192 -0.81 -16.02 15.16
CA CYS A 192 -2.23 -15.77 15.44
C CYS A 192 -3.12 -16.29 14.32
N ASN A 193 -4.44 -16.31 14.50
CA ASN A 193 -5.41 -16.70 13.47
C ASN A 193 -6.13 -15.52 12.79
N GLN A 194 -5.72 -14.28 13.10
CA GLN A 194 -6.32 -13.09 12.50
C GLN A 194 -6.03 -13.02 10.99
N LYS A 195 -6.96 -12.39 10.26
CA LYS A 195 -6.73 -12.03 8.85
C LYS A 195 -5.63 -10.96 8.78
N ILE A 196 -4.90 -10.94 7.68
CA ILE A 196 -3.80 -10.00 7.44
C ILE A 196 -4.10 -9.22 6.15
N ILE A 197 -4.14 -7.90 6.23
CA ILE A 197 -4.32 -7.00 5.10
C ILE A 197 -2.96 -6.47 4.64
N LEU A 198 -2.62 -6.67 3.38
CA LEU A 198 -1.41 -6.13 2.77
C LEU A 198 -1.72 -4.87 1.96
N GLU A 199 -1.06 -3.77 2.32
CA GLU A 199 -1.06 -2.52 1.57
C GLU A 199 0.30 -2.29 0.91
N GLY A 200 0.31 -2.21 -0.42
CA GLY A 200 1.50 -1.98 -1.21
C GLY A 200 1.18 -1.50 -2.62
N ARG A 201 2.21 -1.40 -3.46
CA ARG A 201 2.03 -1.22 -4.89
C ARG A 201 1.83 -2.58 -5.55
N ASP A 202 1.20 -2.58 -6.72
CA ASP A 202 0.98 -3.76 -7.57
C ASP A 202 2.25 -4.63 -7.70
N PHE A 203 3.39 -4.01 -8.06
CA PHE A 203 4.63 -4.76 -8.27
C PHE A 203 5.25 -5.33 -7.00
N THR A 204 5.09 -4.69 -5.83
CA THR A 204 5.68 -5.21 -4.57
C THR A 204 4.88 -6.39 -4.05
N LEU A 205 3.55 -6.33 -4.17
CA LEU A 205 2.65 -7.37 -3.72
C LEU A 205 2.82 -8.67 -4.53
N ASP A 206 3.32 -8.62 -5.76
CA ASP A 206 3.58 -9.80 -6.61
C ASP A 206 4.73 -10.70 -6.12
N PHE A 207 5.46 -10.27 -5.09
CA PHE A 207 6.53 -11.04 -4.45
C PHE A 207 6.17 -11.46 -3.02
N LEU A 208 4.92 -11.26 -2.60
CA LEU A 208 4.43 -11.68 -1.29
C LEU A 208 3.34 -12.75 -1.42
N PRO A 209 3.30 -13.75 -0.51
CA PRO A 209 2.22 -14.70 -0.48
C PRO A 209 0.91 -13.99 -0.15
N CYS A 210 -0.14 -14.25 -0.93
CA CYS A 210 -1.49 -13.82 -0.60
C CYS A 210 -2.53 -14.84 -1.06
N ASP A 211 -3.53 -15.06 -0.21
CA ASP A 211 -4.63 -15.97 -0.50
C ASP A 211 -5.65 -15.30 -1.43
N LEU A 212 -5.96 -14.03 -1.14
CA LEU A 212 -6.88 -13.23 -1.93
C LEU A 212 -6.22 -11.91 -2.36
N ARG A 213 -6.19 -11.65 -3.67
CA ARG A 213 -5.88 -10.33 -4.23
C ARG A 213 -7.18 -9.65 -4.63
N VAL A 214 -7.49 -8.52 -4.00
CA VAL A 214 -8.63 -7.67 -4.36
C VAL A 214 -8.12 -6.55 -5.26
N LYS A 215 -8.54 -6.56 -6.53
CA LYS A 215 -8.21 -5.50 -7.49
C LYS A 215 -9.35 -4.49 -7.57
N LEU A 216 -9.13 -3.32 -6.98
CA LEU A 216 -10.03 -2.18 -7.06
C LEU A 216 -9.82 -1.45 -8.39
N ARG A 217 -10.92 -1.27 -9.14
CA ARG A 217 -10.92 -0.59 -10.43
C ARG A 217 -11.95 0.53 -10.41
N ALA A 218 -11.69 1.58 -11.18
CA ALA A 218 -12.67 2.61 -11.47
C ALA A 218 -12.28 3.29 -12.78
N ASP A 219 -13.28 3.77 -13.52
CA ASP A 219 -13.07 4.55 -14.73
C ASP A 219 -12.12 5.74 -14.46
N SER A 220 -11.24 6.03 -15.43
CA SER A 220 -10.24 7.10 -15.32
C SER A 220 -10.87 8.48 -15.06
N ILE A 221 -12.05 8.76 -15.61
CA ILE A 221 -12.81 9.99 -15.37
C ILE A 221 -13.30 10.06 -13.92
N ILE A 222 -13.80 8.95 -13.37
CA ILE A 222 -14.24 8.87 -11.97
C ILE A 222 -13.04 9.11 -11.03
N ARG A 223 -11.89 8.48 -11.33
CA ARG A 223 -10.66 8.68 -10.54
C ARG A 223 -10.14 10.10 -10.63
N ALA A 224 -10.22 10.76 -11.80
CA ALA A 224 -9.83 12.16 -11.98
C ALA A 224 -10.71 13.09 -11.14
N LYS A 225 -12.03 12.89 -11.14
CA LYS A 225 -12.96 13.63 -10.28
C LYS A 225 -12.63 13.49 -8.79
N ARG A 226 -12.35 12.26 -8.32
CA ARG A 226 -11.96 11.99 -6.92
C ARG A 226 -10.64 12.67 -6.52
N ARG A 227 -9.68 12.74 -7.44
CA ARG A 227 -8.42 13.46 -7.20
C ARG A 227 -8.65 14.97 -7.09
N LEU A 228 -9.44 15.53 -8.00
CA LEU A 228 -9.76 16.95 -7.95
C LEU A 228 -10.41 17.32 -6.61
N SER A 229 -11.38 16.54 -6.13
CA SER A 229 -12.01 16.81 -4.84
C SER A 229 -11.06 16.75 -3.64
N GLN A 230 -9.93 16.04 -3.73
CA GLN A 230 -8.91 15.98 -2.67
C GLN A 230 -7.92 17.16 -2.71
N SER A 231 -7.86 17.90 -3.82
CA SER A 231 -6.99 19.07 -3.96
C SER A 231 -7.66 20.38 -3.51
N PHE A 232 -8.96 20.34 -3.19
CA PHE A 232 -9.77 21.50 -2.77
C PHE A 232 -10.14 21.49 -1.28
N ASP A 233 -9.65 20.51 -0.51
CA ASP A 233 -9.73 20.41 0.95
C ASP A 233 -8.33 20.66 1.57
#